data_AF-A0A955SYL5-F1
#
_entry.id   AF-A0A955SYL5-F1
#
_cell.length_a   1.000
_cell.length_b   1.000
_cell.length_c   1.000
_cell.angle_alpha   90.00
_cell.angle_beta   90.00
_cell.angle_gamma   90.00
#
_symmetry.space_group_name_H-M   'P 1'
#
loop_
_entity.id
_entity.type
_entity.pdbx_description
1 polymer ?
#
loop_
_entity_poly.entity_id
_entity_poly.type
_entity_poly.pdbx_seq_one_letter_code
_entity_poly.pdbx_strand_id
1 'polypeptide(L)' 'MPAFSYRAMDRAGKEIKGQIEASTEEVVIDRLRGMGYFPTEVKKAKDNLGEVSLEELPGIKQFMKVLTRGKVPLKSL' A
#
# COMPACT_ATOMS: atom_id res chain seq x y z
N MET A 1 15.03 0.41 -15.36
CA MET A 1 15.12 -0.84 -14.57
C MET A 1 13.75 -1.15 -14.01
N PRO A 2 13.37 -2.42 -13.73
CA PRO A 2 12.10 -2.69 -13.08
C PRO A 2 12.10 -2.17 -11.64
N ALA A 3 11.00 -1.53 -11.25
CA ALA A 3 10.75 -1.15 -9.87
C ALA A 3 10.09 -2.32 -9.12
N PHE A 4 10.46 -2.49 -7.85
CA PHE A 4 9.87 -3.46 -6.95
C PHE A 4 9.36 -2.73 -5.72
N SER A 5 8.11 -2.98 -5.37
CA SER A 5 7.56 -2.55 -4.08
C SER A 5 7.93 -3.59 -3.03
N TYR A 6 8.38 -3.14 -1.87
CA TYR A 6 8.72 -4.02 -0.77
C TYR A 6 8.04 -3.58 0.53
N ARG A 7 7.80 -4.56 1.40
CA ARG A 7 7.50 -4.38 2.82
C ARG A 7 8.56 -5.12 3.61
N ALA A 8 9.12 -4.43 4.60
CA ALA A 8 10.11 -4.98 5.49
C ALA A 8 9.86 -4.50 6.92
N MET A 9 10.32 -5.25 7.91
CA MET A 9 10.33 -4.83 9.31
C MET A 9 11.73 -4.41 9.74
N ASP A 10 11.83 -3.33 10.50
CA ASP A 10 13.04 -3.00 11.23
C ASP A 10 13.18 -3.87 12.49
N ARG A 11 14.37 -3.87 13.11
CA ARG A 11 14.63 -4.54 14.39
C ARG A 11 13.71 -4.07 15.52
N ALA A 12 13.22 -2.83 15.45
CA ALA A 12 12.23 -2.28 16.37
C ALA A 12 10.79 -2.79 16.11
N GLY A 13 10.56 -3.64 15.10
CA GLY A 13 9.24 -4.12 14.71
C GLY A 13 8.41 -3.10 13.93
N LYS A 14 9.03 -2.01 13.46
CA LYS A 14 8.35 -1.02 12.62
C LYS A 14 8.29 -1.52 11.19
N GLU A 15 7.09 -1.59 10.62
CA GLU A 15 6.89 -1.88 9.21
C GLU A 15 7.30 -0.68 8.35
N ILE A 16 8.10 -0.96 7.32
CA ILE A 16 8.58 -0.01 6.34
C ILE A 16 8.15 -0.51 4.97
N LYS A 17 7.42 0.33 4.25
CA LYS A 17 7.02 0.11 2.86
C LYS A 17 7.70 1.11 1.96
N GLY A 18 8.13 0.65 0.78
CA GLY A 18 8.85 1.49 -0.17
C GLY A 18 8.93 0.85 -1.55
N GLN A 19 9.56 1.58 -2.47
CA GLN A 19 9.88 1.11 -3.79
C GLN A 19 11.39 1.17 -3.99
N ILE A 20 11.94 0.16 -4.66
CA ILE A 20 13.35 0.10 -5.01
C ILE A 20 13.51 -0.37 -6.45
N GLU A 21 14.46 0.24 -7.16
CA GLU A 21 14.85 -0.20 -8.49
C GLU A 21 15.88 -1.33 -8.36
N ALA A 22 15.56 -2.47 -8.95
CA ALA A 22 16.43 -3.65 -8.92
C ALA A 22 16.25 -4.47 -10.21
N SER A 23 17.17 -5.38 -10.48
CA SER A 23 17.04 -6.28 -11.62
C SER A 23 16.10 -7.45 -11.32
N THR A 24 16.08 -7.92 -10.06
CA THR A 24 15.31 -9.08 -9.58
C THR A 24 14.84 -8.88 -8.13
N GLU A 25 13.88 -9.70 -7.69
CA GLU A 25 13.39 -9.71 -6.30
C GLU A 25 14.49 -10.11 -5.31
N GLU A 26 15.39 -11.02 -5.70
CA GLU A 26 16.52 -11.43 -4.86
C GLU A 26 17.47 -10.27 -4.54
N VAL A 27 17.73 -9.40 -5.52
CA VAL A 27 18.56 -8.19 -5.31
C VAL A 27 17.90 -7.23 -4.30
N VAL A 28 16.57 -7.16 -4.31
CA VAL A 28 15.82 -6.37 -3.31
C VAL A 28 15.98 -6.97 -1.91
N ILE A 29 15.81 -8.28 -1.79
CA ILE A 29 15.93 -9.00 -0.52
C ILE A 29 17.35 -8.83 0.06
N ASP A 30 18.37 -9.01 -0.76
CA ASP A 30 19.77 -8.87 -0.34
C ASP A 30 20.06 -7.45 0.18
N ARG A 31 19.58 -6.44 -0.54
CA ARG A 31 19.74 -5.04 -0.15
C ARG A 31 19.01 -4.72 1.16
N LEU A 32 17.79 -5.21 1.33
CA LEU A 32 17.01 -5.02 2.56
C LEU A 32 17.71 -5.69 3.75
N ARG A 33 18.21 -6.92 3.59
CA ARG A 33 18.98 -7.62 4.63
C ARG A 33 20.28 -6.89 4.97
N GLY A 34 21.00 -6.38 3.97
CA GLY A 34 22.21 -5.58 4.16
C GLY A 34 21.97 -4.28 4.94
N MET A 35 20.77 -3.71 4.84
CA MET A 35 20.33 -2.56 5.63
C MET A 35 19.87 -2.92 7.05
N GLY A 36 19.79 -4.20 7.40
CA GLY A 36 19.26 -4.67 8.68
C GLY A 36 17.74 -4.76 8.73
N TYR A 37 17.07 -4.66 7.59
CA TYR A 37 15.63 -4.86 7.47
C TYR A 37 15.28 -6.33 7.18
N PHE A 38 14.15 -6.77 7.71
CA PHE A 38 13.60 -8.10 7.52
C PHE A 38 12.49 -8.03 6.45
N PRO A 39 12.76 -8.42 5.19
CA PRO A 39 11.74 -8.40 4.16
C PRO A 39 10.60 -9.37 4.49
N THR A 40 9.37 -8.87 4.47
CA THR A 40 8.14 -9.65 4.70
C THR A 40 7.37 -9.89 3.41
N GLU A 41 7.42 -8.94 2.48
CA GLU A 41 6.79 -9.06 1.17
C GLU A 41 7.60 -8.28 0.12
N VAL A 42 7.84 -8.90 -1.04
CA VAL A 42 8.44 -8.22 -2.21
C VAL A 42 7.52 -8.49 -3.39
N LYS A 43 7.12 -7.42 -4.09
CA LYS A 43 6.24 -7.49 -5.26
C LYS A 43 6.87 -6.71 -6.40
N LYS A 44 7.02 -7.35 -7.56
CA LYS A 44 7.33 -6.62 -8.80
C LYS A 44 6.25 -5.56 -9.04
N ALA A 45 6.65 -4.32 -9.27
CA ALA A 45 5.72 -3.25 -9.65
C ALA A 45 5.26 -3.51 -11.09
N LYS A 46 4.36 -4.48 -11.25
CA LYS A 46 3.44 -4.51 -12.38
C LYS A 46 2.36 -3.51 -12.00
N ASP A 47 2.21 -2.42 -12.76
CA ASP A 47 1.06 -1.52 -12.76
C ASP A 47 -0.18 -2.14 -12.08
N ASN A 48 -0.32 -1.89 -10.79
CA ASN A 48 -1.48 -2.30 -10.00
C ASN A 48 -1.77 -1.16 -9.03
N LEU A 49 -2.47 -0.14 -9.55
CA LEU A 49 -3.86 0.21 -9.19
C LEU A 49 -4.36 -0.09 -7.76
N GLY A 50 -3.50 -0.07 -6.73
CA GLY A 50 -3.92 -0.58 -5.42
C GLY A 50 -3.06 -0.21 -4.23
N GLU A 51 -2.47 0.98 -4.18
CA GLU A 51 -2.12 1.61 -2.90
C GLU A 51 -2.02 3.13 -3.08
N VAL A 52 -3.14 3.76 -3.42
CA VAL A 52 -3.37 5.11 -2.89
C VAL A 52 -3.51 4.92 -1.40
N SER A 53 -2.52 5.40 -0.63
CA SER A 53 -2.64 5.65 0.80
C SER A 53 -4.02 6.25 1.06
N LEU A 54 -4.93 5.46 1.61
CA LEU A 54 -6.28 5.91 1.95
C LEU A 54 -6.25 7.00 3.04
N GLU A 55 -5.05 7.28 3.58
CA GLU A 55 -4.73 8.24 4.62
C GLU A 55 -4.25 9.61 4.10
N GLU A 56 -4.04 9.81 2.78
CA GLU A 56 -3.52 11.07 2.23
C GLU A 56 -4.48 11.82 1.29
N LEU A 57 -5.74 11.39 1.17
CA LEU A 57 -6.74 12.11 0.38
C LEU A 57 -7.78 12.81 1.28
N PRO A 58 -7.60 14.10 1.61
CA PRO A 58 -8.66 14.94 2.17
C PRO A 58 -9.73 15.17 1.09
N GLY A 59 -10.59 14.18 0.82
CA GLY A 59 -11.63 14.29 -0.21
C GLY A 59 -12.59 13.11 -0.35
N ILE A 60 -12.21 11.90 0.08
CA ILE A 60 -13.06 10.70 -0.13
C ILE A 60 -14.31 10.70 0.77
N LYS A 61 -14.23 11.31 1.96
CA LYS A 61 -15.39 11.48 2.86
C LYS A 61 -16.55 12.28 2.23
N GLN A 62 -16.28 13.10 1.22
CA GLN A 62 -17.28 13.94 0.56
C GLN A 62 -18.09 13.16 -0.48
N PHE A 63 -17.47 12.16 -1.13
CA PHE A 63 -18.12 11.30 -2.13
C PHE A 63 -19.17 10.36 -1.51
N MET A 64 -18.92 9.81 -0.32
CA MET A 64 -19.94 8.98 0.38
C MET A 64 -21.14 9.79 0.90
N LYS A 65 -20.95 11.07 1.25
CA LYS A 65 -22.02 11.92 1.79
C LYS A 65 -23.04 12.37 0.73
N VAL A 66 -22.64 12.38 -0.55
CA VAL A 66 -23.56 12.68 -1.67
C VAL A 66 -24.47 11.49 -1.99
N LEU A 67 -24.00 10.25 -1.77
CA LEU A 67 -24.82 9.04 -1.99
C LEU A 67 -25.95 8.86 -0.98
N THR A 68 -25.92 9.56 0.16
CA THR A 68 -26.94 9.46 1.23
C THR A 68 -28.02 10.55 1.17
N ARG A 69 -27.97 11.46 0.19
CA ARG A 69 -28.97 12.55 0.04
C ARG A 69 -30.27 12.14 -0.65
N GLY A 70 -30.41 10.89 -1.07
CA GLY A 70 -31.68 10.34 -1.56
C GLY A 70 -32.44 9.63 -0.45
N LYS A 71 -33.40 10.31 0.19
CA LYS A 71 -34.35 9.72 1.13
C LYS A 71 -35.02 8.48 0.51
N VAL A 72 -34.73 7.28 1.04
CA VAL A 72 -35.57 6.10 0.85
C VAL A 72 -36.29 5.84 2.17
N PRO A 73 -37.62 6.01 2.28
CA PRO A 73 -38.33 5.66 3.49
C PRO A 73 -38.40 4.13 3.60
N LEU A 74 -37.75 3.56 4.61
CA LEU A 74 -38.00 2.19 5.04
C LEU A 74 -39.44 2.11 5.52
N LYS A 75 -40.31 1.57 4.67
CA LYS A 75 -41.65 1.14 5.08
C LYS A 75 -41.47 -0.06 5.99
N SER A 76 -41.78 0.11 7.28
CA SER A 76 -41.83 -0.95 8.28
C SER A 76 -42.70 -2.11 7.79
N LEU A 77 -42.19 -3.33 7.96
CA LEU A 77 -42.95 -4.57 7.94
C LEU A 77 -43.61 -4.79 9.31
#